data_AF-A0A1W9RZH5-F1
#
_entry.id   AF-A0A1W9RZH5-F1
#
_cell.length_a   1.000
_cell.length_b   1.000
_cell.length_c   1.000
_cell.angle_alpha   90.00
_cell.angle_beta   90.00
_cell.angle_gamma   90.00
#
_symmetry.space_group_name_H-M   'P 1'
#
loop_
_entity.id
_entity.type
_entity.pdbx_description
1 polymer ?
#
loop_
_entity_poly.entity_id
_entity_poly.type
_entity_poly.pdbx_seq_one_letter_code
_entity_poly.pdbx_strand_id
1 'polypeptide(L)'
;MRKVRILLLYAIMFLLGSGSVSAQGLMQLEFQGKVEKKKSAKLGARVSGAELGEFETEELPGTKVSAKEEFVPQEGPVDPKAYILGPNDILTLKIWESEEYEHELTITPEGELVIPLVGVVDLRWKSLDEARAIVGEALKKRFKDFSFSMTLKHLRRFKAHITGQVKFPGSYDVTAADRVSTLIYRAEGVTDFPDIQNILIIRRNGTETLSVDLSRYLKLGDISQNPYLLDGDVVYLPRLDFRDNIVVVVGQEITGIYTIEENEPLNGFLKRIDALFHTSDISHIEVARGGRVDTVDFVDKGEKYPLLPGDTVYIPTISDSVYVVGFVTSPGAVPFNSGESIEGYIALAGGPSEDGNISCVKVKRLGKSYSLSKIDRIRRGDVIIVGERFSSRIVRYLTPIAQVASLILTGFAAGVF
;
A
#
# COMPACT_ATOMS: atom_id res chain seq x y z
N MET A 1 -28.40 17.95 19.54
CA MET A 1 -27.33 17.32 18.72
C MET A 1 -26.36 16.39 19.48
N ARG A 2 -26.52 16.13 20.79
CA ARG A 2 -25.78 15.05 21.50
C ARG A 2 -26.51 13.69 21.54
N LYS A 3 -27.83 13.66 21.40
CA LYS A 3 -28.64 12.43 21.45
C LYS A 3 -28.55 11.54 20.18
N VAL A 4 -28.09 12.07 19.05
CA VAL A 4 -27.97 11.33 17.78
C VAL A 4 -26.65 10.53 17.69
N ARG A 5 -25.60 10.94 18.43
CA ARG A 5 -24.33 10.21 18.49
C ARG A 5 -24.37 8.96 19.37
N ILE A 6 -25.26 8.93 20.37
CA ILE A 6 -25.43 7.77 21.26
C ILE A 6 -26.18 6.64 20.54
N LEU A 7 -27.13 6.96 19.66
CA LEU A 7 -27.84 5.94 18.87
C LEU A 7 -26.93 5.25 17.83
N LEU A 8 -25.94 5.98 17.29
CA LEU A 8 -25.00 5.44 16.29
C LEU A 8 -23.97 4.48 16.90
N LEU A 9 -23.58 4.69 18.17
CA LEU A 9 -22.68 3.77 18.89
C LEU A 9 -23.39 2.46 19.28
N TYR A 10 -24.67 2.52 19.67
CA TYR A 10 -25.46 1.32 19.99
C TYR A 10 -25.76 0.46 18.75
N ALA A 11 -25.91 1.08 17.57
CA ALA A 11 -26.10 0.35 16.31
C ALA A 11 -24.85 -0.42 15.87
N ILE A 12 -23.65 0.06 16.22
CA ILE A 12 -22.38 -0.60 15.89
C ILE A 12 -22.07 -1.74 16.88
N MET A 13 -22.47 -1.61 18.15
CA MET A 13 -22.34 -2.68 19.15
C MET A 13 -23.34 -3.83 18.97
N PHE A 14 -24.45 -3.63 18.25
CA PHE A 14 -25.43 -4.68 17.96
C PHE A 14 -25.05 -5.57 16.76
N LEU A 15 -24.03 -5.19 15.99
CA LEU A 15 -23.56 -5.90 14.79
C LEU A 15 -22.43 -6.92 15.10
N LEU A 16 -22.00 -7.03 16.35
CA LEU A 16 -20.98 -7.99 16.80
C LEU A 16 -21.53 -8.79 18.00
N GLY A 17 -22.29 -9.85 17.74
CA GLY A 17 -22.42 -10.94 18.72
C GLY A 17 -21.06 -11.61 18.85
N SER A 18 -20.54 -11.98 20.02
CA SER A 18 -21.15 -12.64 21.17
C SER A 18 -20.17 -12.54 22.35
N GLY A 19 -20.66 -12.54 23.58
CA GLY A 19 -19.78 -12.58 24.76
C GLY A 19 -20.45 -12.00 26.00
N SER A 20 -20.95 -12.90 26.84
CA SER A 20 -21.46 -12.66 28.19
C SER A 20 -20.45 -11.91 29.05
N VAL A 21 -20.80 -10.72 29.56
CA VAL A 21 -20.15 -10.14 30.74
C VAL A 21 -21.21 -9.51 31.65
N SER A 22 -21.18 -9.96 32.90
CA SER A 22 -22.03 -9.59 34.04
C SER A 22 -22.06 -8.08 34.31
N ALA A 23 -23.26 -7.55 34.58
CA ALA A 23 -23.59 -6.14 34.74
C ALA A 23 -23.29 -5.54 36.13
N GLN A 24 -22.14 -5.86 36.76
CA GLN A 24 -21.79 -5.33 38.10
C GLN A 24 -20.49 -4.50 38.18
N GLY A 25 -19.92 -4.05 37.06
CA GLY A 25 -18.59 -3.41 37.05
C GLY A 25 -18.48 -2.00 36.48
N LEU A 26 -19.56 -1.20 36.36
CA LEU A 26 -19.49 0.10 35.68
C LEU A 26 -20.28 1.23 36.35
N MET A 27 -20.14 1.36 37.68
CA MET A 27 -20.61 2.55 38.39
C MET A 27 -19.62 2.98 39.48
N GLN A 28 -18.44 3.44 39.07
CA GLN A 28 -17.64 4.35 39.89
C GLN A 28 -16.59 5.08 39.04
N LEU A 29 -16.54 6.40 39.24
CA LEU A 29 -15.42 7.31 39.00
C LEU A 29 -15.27 7.94 37.61
N GLU A 30 -16.15 8.90 37.33
CA GLU A 30 -15.67 10.22 36.89
C GLU A 30 -15.00 10.94 38.08
N PHE A 31 -14.03 11.83 37.77
CA PHE A 31 -13.25 12.70 38.66
C PHE A 31 -12.02 12.09 39.39
N GLN A 32 -10.84 12.24 38.78
CA GLN A 32 -9.86 13.27 39.15
C GLN A 32 -8.59 13.14 38.28
N GLY A 33 -8.12 14.28 37.76
CA GLY A 33 -6.83 14.35 37.08
C GLY A 33 -5.65 14.30 38.04
N LYS A 34 -4.54 13.73 37.60
CA LYS A 34 -3.20 14.29 37.86
C LYS A 34 -2.13 13.61 37.02
N VAL A 35 -1.29 14.49 36.47
CA VAL A 35 0.02 14.26 35.91
C VAL A 35 0.90 13.46 36.87
N GLU A 36 1.51 12.37 36.40
CA GLU A 36 2.70 11.81 37.05
C GLU A 36 3.83 11.61 36.03
N LYS A 37 4.79 12.53 36.11
CA LYS A 37 6.19 12.34 35.69
C LYS A 37 6.82 11.30 36.62
N LYS A 38 7.35 10.21 36.08
CA LYS A 38 8.29 9.36 36.82
C LYS A 38 9.70 9.96 36.79
N LYS A 39 10.21 10.21 37.99
CA LYS A 39 11.61 10.49 38.31
C LYS A 39 12.46 9.22 38.12
N SER A 40 13.64 9.37 37.55
CA SER A 40 14.83 8.62 37.95
C SER A 40 15.88 9.60 38.49
N ALA A 41 16.64 9.13 39.46
CA ALA A 41 17.31 9.91 40.49
C ALA A 41 18.67 10.48 40.08
N LYS A 42 19.06 11.54 40.81
CA LYS A 42 20.31 12.29 40.79
C LYS A 42 21.55 11.41 41.01
N LEU A 43 22.64 11.75 40.34
CA LEU A 43 23.99 11.75 40.94
C LEU A 43 24.67 13.06 40.55
N GLY A 44 25.17 13.79 41.54
CA GLY A 44 25.64 15.16 41.40
C GLY A 44 27.10 15.27 40.97
N ALA A 45 27.41 16.33 40.23
CA ALA A 45 28.65 17.06 40.34
C ALA A 45 28.38 18.50 39.89
N ARG A 46 28.68 19.45 40.76
CA ARG A 46 28.57 20.89 40.52
C ARG A 46 30.01 21.41 40.47
N VAL A 47 30.46 21.86 39.32
CA VAL A 47 31.62 22.76 39.19
C VAL A 47 31.24 23.84 38.19
N SER A 48 31.46 25.08 38.61
CA SER A 48 31.15 26.29 37.86
C SER A 48 32.27 26.64 36.88
N GLY A 49 31.94 27.20 35.74
CA GLY A 49 32.90 27.82 34.83
C GLY A 49 32.17 28.36 33.62
N ALA A 50 32.25 29.67 33.42
CA ALA A 50 31.57 30.41 32.37
C ALA A 50 32.01 29.97 30.97
N GLU A 51 31.10 30.02 29.98
CA GLU A 51 31.44 30.42 28.62
C GLU A 51 30.17 30.79 27.82
N LEU A 52 30.19 32.05 27.34
CA LEU A 52 29.66 32.63 26.10
C LEU A 52 28.34 32.09 25.53
N GLY A 53 27.36 32.98 25.41
CA GLY A 53 26.06 32.70 24.80
C GLY A 53 26.17 32.26 23.33
N GLU A 54 25.60 31.09 23.04
CA GLU A 54 25.24 30.67 21.70
C GLU A 54 23.99 31.44 21.26
N PHE A 55 24.09 32.12 20.12
CA PHE A 55 22.94 32.52 19.34
C PHE A 55 22.26 31.24 18.82
N GLU A 56 21.04 30.95 19.27
CA GLU A 56 20.16 30.00 18.61
C GLU A 56 19.90 30.51 17.18
N THR A 57 20.59 29.96 16.20
CA THR A 57 20.13 30.01 14.81
C THR A 57 18.88 29.14 14.72
N GLU A 58 17.71 29.75 14.50
CA GLU A 58 16.50 29.04 14.11
C GLU A 58 16.81 28.18 12.88
N GLU A 59 16.92 26.86 13.07
CA GLU A 59 17.03 25.91 11.98
C GLU A 59 15.73 25.90 11.18
N LEU A 60 15.83 26.12 9.86
CA LEU A 60 14.72 25.99 8.93
C LEU A 60 14.12 24.57 9.02
N PRO A 61 12.79 24.42 9.09
CA PRO A 61 12.17 23.10 9.12
C PRO A 61 12.40 22.38 7.77
N GLY A 62 13.20 21.32 7.78
CA GLY A 62 13.39 20.45 6.61
C GLY A 62 14.76 19.80 6.45
N THR A 63 15.79 20.19 7.23
CA THR A 63 17.11 19.55 7.12
C THR A 63 17.33 18.55 8.26
N LYS A 64 16.69 17.38 8.19
CA LYS A 64 17.18 16.22 8.95
C LYS A 64 18.47 15.74 8.28
N VAL A 65 19.62 16.25 8.70
CA VAL A 65 20.89 15.55 8.45
C VAL A 65 20.93 14.35 9.38
N SER A 66 20.29 13.25 8.98
CA SER A 66 20.52 11.95 9.63
C SER A 66 21.92 11.48 9.23
N ALA A 67 22.92 11.90 10.00
CA ALA A 67 24.31 11.43 9.89
C ALA A 67 24.45 10.00 10.46
N LYS A 68 23.63 9.07 9.97
CA LYS A 68 24.01 7.66 9.92
C LYS A 68 24.34 7.41 8.46
N GLU A 69 25.61 7.18 8.15
CA GLU A 69 26.00 6.64 6.86
C GLU A 69 25.39 5.24 6.73
N GLU A 70 24.13 5.18 6.33
CA GLU A 70 23.50 3.95 5.87
C GLU A 70 24.17 3.62 4.53
N PHE A 71 25.02 2.60 4.57
CA PHE A 71 25.51 1.94 3.36
C PHE A 71 24.28 1.54 2.55
N VAL A 72 23.96 2.30 1.51
CA VAL A 72 22.87 1.92 0.60
C VAL A 72 23.41 0.78 -0.26
N PRO A 73 22.83 -0.42 -0.15
CA PRO A 73 23.25 -1.53 -0.99
C PRO A 73 23.04 -1.14 -2.46
N GLN A 74 24.08 -1.29 -3.26
CA GLN A 74 23.99 -1.07 -4.70
C GLN A 74 23.22 -2.22 -5.35
N GLU A 75 22.34 -1.91 -6.30
CA GLU A 75 21.56 -2.90 -7.05
C GLU A 75 22.43 -3.77 -7.98
N GLY A 76 23.71 -3.40 -8.18
CA GLY A 76 24.65 -4.12 -9.03
C GLY A 76 25.89 -3.28 -9.39
N PRO A 77 26.76 -3.80 -10.26
CA PRO A 77 27.90 -3.03 -10.77
C PRO A 77 27.42 -1.83 -11.59
N VAL A 78 28.18 -0.73 -11.51
CA VAL A 78 27.94 0.48 -12.32
C VAL A 78 28.13 0.15 -13.80
N ASP A 79 27.13 0.41 -14.63
CA ASP A 79 27.24 0.30 -16.09
C ASP A 79 28.10 1.47 -16.63
N PRO A 80 29.30 1.22 -17.19
CA PRO A 80 30.17 2.27 -17.69
C PRO A 80 29.58 3.11 -18.82
N LYS A 81 28.59 2.59 -19.56
CA LYS A 81 27.94 3.31 -20.66
C LYS A 81 26.84 4.24 -20.18
N ALA A 82 26.14 3.86 -19.12
CA ALA A 82 25.05 4.66 -18.53
C ALA A 82 25.56 5.68 -17.51
N TYR A 83 26.70 5.41 -16.87
CA TYR A 83 27.25 6.28 -15.84
C TYR A 83 27.83 7.57 -16.42
N ILE A 84 27.17 8.70 -16.15
CA ILE A 84 27.63 10.02 -16.55
C ILE A 84 28.52 10.61 -15.45
N LEU A 85 29.78 10.83 -15.81
CA LEU A 85 30.78 11.44 -14.93
C LEU A 85 30.42 12.88 -14.60
N GLY A 86 30.85 13.32 -13.42
CA GLY A 86 30.80 14.72 -13.07
C GLY A 86 31.71 15.09 -11.90
N PRO A 87 31.59 16.33 -11.41
CA PRO A 87 32.45 16.84 -10.34
C PRO A 87 32.48 15.92 -9.12
N ASN A 88 33.66 15.82 -8.50
CA ASN A 88 33.94 15.00 -7.32
C ASN A 88 33.92 13.48 -7.54
N ASP A 89 33.75 12.99 -8.77
CA ASP A 89 34.06 11.59 -9.06
C ASP A 89 35.56 11.34 -8.87
N ILE A 90 35.89 10.22 -8.22
CA ILE A 90 37.28 9.79 -8.01
C ILE A 90 37.56 8.61 -8.92
N LEU A 91 38.51 8.79 -9.82
CA LEU A 91 38.98 7.81 -10.78
C LEU A 91 40.36 7.29 -10.35
N THR A 92 40.56 5.99 -10.42
CA THR A 92 41.90 5.39 -10.35
C THR A 92 42.39 5.17 -11.77
N LEU A 93 43.51 5.80 -12.11
CA LEU A 93 44.21 5.62 -13.38
C LEU A 93 45.51 4.85 -13.11
N LYS A 94 45.59 3.62 -13.62
CA LYS A 94 46.83 2.83 -13.64
C LYS A 94 47.41 2.82 -15.04
N ILE A 95 48.70 3.12 -15.16
CA ILE A 95 49.44 3.12 -16.42
C ILE A 95 50.64 2.18 -16.25
N TRP A 96 50.73 1.17 -17.10
CA TRP A 96 51.84 0.23 -17.15
C TRP A 96 52.70 0.52 -18.39
N GLU A 97 53.93 1.00 -18.17
CA GLU A 97 54.97 1.22 -19.18
C GLU A 97 56.26 0.47 -18.75
N SER A 98 57.42 1.14 -18.70
CA SER A 98 58.63 0.60 -18.05
C SER A 98 58.49 0.56 -16.53
N GLU A 99 57.61 1.40 -15.98
CA GLU A 99 57.25 1.49 -14.57
C GLU A 99 55.72 1.53 -14.45
N GLU A 100 55.20 1.20 -13.26
CA GLU A 100 53.78 1.27 -12.94
C GLU A 100 53.48 2.62 -12.28
N TYR A 101 52.59 3.40 -12.89
CA TYR A 101 52.07 4.64 -12.34
C TYR A 101 50.62 4.45 -11.92
N GLU A 102 50.32 4.71 -10.65
CA GLU A 102 48.96 4.71 -10.14
C GLU A 102 48.62 6.10 -9.61
N HIS A 103 47.54 6.68 -10.14
CA HIS A 103 47.06 7.99 -9.75
C HIS A 103 45.59 7.91 -9.36
N GLU A 104 45.27 8.51 -8.21
CA GLU A 104 43.89 8.80 -7.82
C GLU A 104 43.58 10.23 -8.23
N LEU A 105 42.68 10.35 -9.20
CA LEU A 105 42.36 11.60 -9.87
C LEU A 105 40.92 11.97 -9.54
N THR A 106 40.70 13.23 -9.17
CA THR A 106 39.35 13.74 -8.91
C THR A 106 38.92 14.63 -10.07
N ILE A 107 37.69 14.46 -10.55
CA ILE A 107 37.11 15.38 -11.53
C ILE A 107 36.85 16.73 -10.87
N THR A 108 37.40 17.79 -11.46
CA THR A 108 37.29 19.16 -10.93
C THR A 108 35.85 19.67 -10.99
N PRO A 109 35.50 20.74 -10.25
CA PRO A 109 34.21 21.42 -10.37
C PRO A 109 33.87 21.87 -11.80
N GLU A 110 34.88 22.15 -12.62
CA GLU A 110 34.74 22.51 -14.03
C GLU A 110 34.47 21.29 -14.95
N GLY A 111 34.54 20.08 -14.40
CA GLY A 111 34.33 18.82 -15.12
C GLY A 111 35.56 18.32 -15.88
N GLU A 112 36.75 18.75 -15.45
CA GLU A 112 38.02 18.38 -16.07
C GLU A 112 38.76 17.33 -15.22
N LEU A 113 39.58 16.52 -15.87
CA LEU A 113 40.50 15.58 -15.22
C LEU A 113 41.93 16.03 -15.47
N VAL A 114 42.66 16.30 -14.38
CA VAL A 114 44.07 16.71 -14.46
C VAL A 114 44.95 15.48 -14.30
N ILE A 115 45.59 15.05 -15.38
CA ILE A 115 46.46 13.87 -15.41
C ILE A 115 47.93 14.32 -15.35
N PRO A 116 48.73 13.90 -14.35
CA PRO A 116 50.15 14.20 -14.29
C PRO A 116 50.87 13.83 -15.60
N LEU A 117 51.79 14.68 -16.06
CA LEU A 117 52.59 14.51 -17.29
C LEU A 117 51.82 14.58 -18.62
N VAL A 118 50.48 14.50 -18.60
CA VAL A 118 49.62 14.55 -19.80
C VAL A 118 48.91 15.91 -19.92
N GLY A 119 48.41 16.44 -18.80
CA GLY A 119 47.68 17.71 -18.73
C GLY A 119 46.18 17.53 -18.46
N VAL A 120 45.40 18.53 -18.89
CA VAL A 120 43.96 18.64 -18.64
C VAL A 120 43.17 17.89 -19.71
N VAL A 121 42.17 17.12 -19.28
CA VAL A 121 41.25 16.38 -20.15
C VAL A 121 39.81 16.76 -19.81
N ASP A 122 39.04 17.24 -20.78
CA ASP A 122 37.63 17.59 -20.61
C ASP A 122 36.75 16.33 -20.59
N LEU A 123 36.06 16.08 -19.47
CA LEU A 123 35.17 14.93 -19.26
C LEU A 123 33.72 15.34 -18.99
N ARG A 124 33.35 16.61 -19.23
CA ARG A 124 32.00 17.11 -18.95
C ARG A 124 30.95 16.28 -19.68
N TRP A 125 29.98 15.78 -18.91
CA TRP A 125 28.82 15.01 -19.40
C TRP A 125 29.19 13.76 -20.21
N LYS A 126 30.40 13.23 -20.04
CA LYS A 126 30.85 12.00 -20.69
C LYS A 126 30.50 10.79 -19.87
N SER A 127 30.20 9.69 -20.55
CA SER A 127 30.10 8.40 -19.86
C SER A 127 31.47 7.92 -19.41
N LEU A 128 31.52 7.00 -18.43
CA LEU A 128 32.78 6.38 -18.01
C LEU A 128 33.50 5.68 -19.19
N ASP A 129 32.73 5.08 -20.09
CA ASP A 129 33.26 4.44 -21.32
C ASP A 129 33.85 5.46 -22.30
N GLU A 130 33.15 6.56 -22.56
CA GLU A 130 33.64 7.65 -23.40
C GLU A 130 34.90 8.29 -22.81
N ALA A 131 34.92 8.50 -21.50
CA ALA A 131 36.08 9.06 -20.81
C ALA A 131 37.32 8.17 -20.92
N ARG A 132 37.16 6.83 -20.88
CA ARG A 132 38.28 5.89 -21.13
C ARG A 132 38.89 6.10 -22.50
N ALA A 133 38.07 6.25 -23.53
CA ALA A 133 38.54 6.51 -24.88
C ALA A 133 39.28 7.85 -24.98
N ILE A 134 38.71 8.92 -24.42
CA ILE A 134 39.31 10.27 -24.44
C ILE A 134 40.66 10.29 -23.70
N VAL A 135 40.72 9.70 -22.50
CA VAL A 135 41.95 9.62 -21.70
C VAL A 135 43.00 8.76 -22.40
N GLY A 136 42.61 7.66 -23.04
CA GLY A 136 43.50 6.83 -23.84
C GLY A 136 44.17 7.61 -24.98
N GLU A 137 43.41 8.44 -25.71
CA GLU A 137 43.95 9.31 -26.76
C GLU A 137 44.85 10.42 -26.19
N ALA A 138 44.55 10.95 -25.01
CA ALA A 138 45.41 11.92 -24.33
C ALA A 138 46.76 11.29 -23.94
N LEU A 139 46.74 10.06 -23.40
CA LEU A 139 47.94 9.33 -22.98
C LEU A 139 48.89 9.00 -24.14
N LYS A 140 48.36 8.69 -25.33
CA LYS A 140 49.16 8.44 -26.56
C LYS A 140 50.06 9.59 -26.97
N LYS A 141 49.74 10.83 -26.55
CA LYS A 141 50.59 12.00 -26.82
C LYS A 141 51.88 11.99 -26.01
N ARG A 142 51.90 11.30 -24.87
CA ARG A 142 53.02 11.27 -23.92
C ARG A 142 53.73 9.93 -23.85
N PHE A 143 53.01 8.83 -24.02
CA PHE A 143 53.47 7.45 -23.89
C PHE A 143 53.30 6.71 -25.22
N LYS A 144 54.29 5.92 -25.66
CA LYS A 144 54.27 5.20 -26.95
C LYS A 144 53.91 3.72 -26.84
N ASP A 145 54.40 3.04 -25.81
CA ASP A 145 54.20 1.60 -25.58
C ASP A 145 53.67 1.37 -24.15
N PHE A 146 52.40 1.66 -23.94
CA PHE A 146 51.76 1.58 -22.62
C PHE A 146 50.45 0.81 -22.68
N SER A 147 50.06 0.24 -21.54
CA SER A 147 48.69 -0.17 -21.28
C SER A 147 48.14 0.63 -20.10
N PHE A 148 46.84 0.88 -20.06
CA PHE A 148 46.24 1.61 -18.95
C PHE A 148 44.90 1.03 -18.55
N SER A 149 44.51 1.26 -17.31
CA SER A 149 43.16 1.03 -16.83
C SER A 149 42.66 2.27 -16.09
N MET A 150 41.39 2.60 -16.33
CA MET A 150 40.71 3.68 -15.62
C MET A 150 39.42 3.13 -15.00
N THR A 151 39.33 3.20 -13.68
CA THR A 151 38.22 2.68 -12.88
C THR A 151 37.63 3.77 -12.00
N LEU A 152 36.32 3.70 -11.78
CA LEU A 152 35.65 4.57 -10.82
C LEU A 152 35.89 4.00 -9.42
N LYS A 153 36.61 4.75 -8.58
CA LYS A 153 36.91 4.36 -7.19
C LYS A 153 35.75 4.69 -6.27
N HIS A 154 35.21 5.90 -6.39
CA HIS A 154 34.07 6.37 -5.60
C HIS A 154 33.05 7.07 -6.50
N LEU A 155 31.78 6.70 -6.33
CA LEU A 155 30.65 7.42 -6.89
C LEU A 155 30.56 8.81 -6.27
N ARG A 156 30.41 9.86 -7.08
CA ARG A 156 30.07 11.19 -6.56
C ARG A 156 28.75 11.15 -5.78
N ARG A 157 28.72 11.93 -4.70
CA ARG A 157 27.49 12.30 -3.99
C ARG A 157 27.03 13.67 -4.51
N PHE A 158 25.73 13.82 -4.71
CA PHE A 158 25.13 15.08 -5.10
C PHE A 158 23.77 15.26 -4.43
N LYS A 159 23.23 16.47 -4.53
CA LYS A 159 21.90 16.78 -4.01
C LYS A 159 20.85 16.47 -5.07
N ALA A 160 19.82 15.74 -4.65
CA ALA A 160 18.54 15.67 -5.34
C ALA A 160 17.43 16.15 -4.40
N HIS A 161 16.36 16.70 -4.96
CA HIS A 161 15.26 17.29 -4.22
C HIS A 161 14.00 16.48 -4.43
N ILE A 162 13.20 16.32 -3.39
CA ILE A 162 11.88 15.70 -3.49
C ILE A 162 10.81 16.57 -2.86
N THR A 163 9.70 16.73 -3.56
CA THR A 163 8.58 17.62 -3.20
C THR A 163 7.24 16.95 -3.49
N GLY A 164 6.16 17.48 -2.91
CA GLY A 164 4.80 16.96 -3.10
C GLY A 164 4.37 15.94 -2.04
N GLN A 165 3.69 14.86 -2.43
CA GLN A 165 3.06 13.87 -1.52
C GLN A 165 4.04 12.85 -0.92
N VAL A 166 5.09 13.36 -0.27
CA VAL A 166 6.06 12.57 0.50
C VAL A 166 6.03 12.98 1.97
N LYS A 167 6.41 12.07 2.88
CA LYS A 167 6.35 12.37 4.32
C LYS A 167 7.32 13.49 4.72
N PHE A 168 8.52 13.47 4.15
CA PHE A 168 9.55 14.47 4.42
C PHE A 168 10.08 15.07 3.11
N PRO A 169 9.42 16.11 2.56
CA PRO A 169 9.96 16.83 1.40
C PRO A 169 11.25 17.57 1.79
N GLY A 170 12.19 17.67 0.85
CA GLY A 170 13.47 18.32 1.09
C GLY A 170 14.58 17.88 0.14
N SER A 171 15.80 18.23 0.52
CA SER A 171 17.03 17.93 -0.22
C SER A 171 17.74 16.75 0.42
N TYR A 172 18.11 15.75 -0.39
CA TYR A 172 18.78 14.54 0.06
C TYR A 172 20.14 14.39 -0.63
N ASP A 173 21.12 13.88 0.11
CA ASP A 173 22.37 13.39 -0.47
C ASP A 173 22.10 12.04 -1.13
N VAL A 174 22.36 11.98 -2.43
CA VAL A 174 22.19 10.78 -3.24
C VAL A 174 23.47 10.50 -4.02
N THR A 175 23.61 9.27 -4.49
CA THR A 175 24.69 8.85 -5.39
C THR A 175 24.15 8.69 -6.80
N ALA A 176 25.05 8.65 -7.79
CA ALA A 176 24.67 8.39 -9.18
C ALA A 176 24.14 6.97 -9.44
N ALA A 177 24.13 6.09 -8.42
CA ALA A 177 23.48 4.79 -8.48
C ALA A 177 22.06 4.80 -7.89
N ASP A 178 21.63 5.89 -7.26
CA ASP A 178 20.31 6.00 -6.65
C ASP A 178 19.23 6.29 -7.71
N ARG A 179 18.05 5.73 -7.49
CA ARG A 179 16.87 5.91 -8.35
C ARG A 179 15.79 6.71 -7.64
N VAL A 180 14.73 7.06 -8.38
CA VAL A 180 13.54 7.76 -7.86
C VAL A 180 12.96 7.05 -6.62
N SER A 181 12.80 5.73 -6.69
CA SER A 181 12.31 4.92 -5.56
C SER A 181 13.17 5.05 -4.30
N THR A 182 14.50 5.09 -4.44
CA THR A 182 15.44 5.28 -3.33
C THR A 182 15.22 6.63 -2.65
N LEU A 183 14.99 7.69 -3.43
CA LEU A 183 14.72 9.02 -2.89
C LEU A 183 13.37 9.09 -2.16
N ILE A 184 12.33 8.44 -2.69
CA ILE A 184 11.03 8.30 -2.00
C ILE A 184 11.18 7.50 -0.70
N TYR A 185 11.97 6.42 -0.71
CA TYR A 185 12.26 5.65 0.49
C TYR A 185 12.97 6.50 1.55
N ARG A 186 13.97 7.29 1.16
CA ARG A 186 14.67 8.23 2.07
C ARG A 186 13.75 9.33 2.60
N ALA A 187 12.72 9.70 1.85
CA ALA A 187 11.65 10.60 2.31
C ALA A 187 10.62 9.91 3.24
N GLU A 188 10.94 8.71 3.76
CA GLU A 188 10.12 7.83 4.59
C GLU A 188 8.81 7.37 3.90
N GLY A 189 8.80 7.39 2.57
CA GLY A 189 7.66 7.03 1.73
C GLY A 189 6.72 8.19 1.42
N VAL A 190 5.53 7.82 0.97
CA VAL A 190 4.50 8.75 0.48
C VAL A 190 3.49 9.11 1.56
N THR A 191 2.82 10.27 1.41
CA THR A 191 1.66 10.67 2.23
C THR A 191 0.37 10.10 1.64
N ASP A 192 -0.78 10.48 2.20
CA ASP A 192 -2.08 10.04 1.71
C ASP A 192 -2.38 10.59 0.30
N PHE A 193 -2.97 9.74 -0.53
CA PHE A 193 -3.40 10.06 -1.90
C PHE A 193 -2.27 10.59 -2.82
N PRO A 194 -1.13 9.86 -2.92
CA PRO A 194 -0.09 10.19 -3.87
C PRO A 194 -0.47 9.73 -5.28
N ASP A 195 -0.12 10.52 -6.28
CA ASP A 195 -0.19 10.06 -7.67
C ASP A 195 1.17 9.51 -8.10
N ILE A 196 1.36 8.22 -7.83
CA ILE A 196 2.60 7.48 -8.17
C ILE A 196 2.71 7.12 -9.66
N GLN A 197 1.68 7.39 -10.46
CA GLN A 197 1.67 7.15 -11.90
C GLN A 197 2.22 8.35 -12.68
N ASN A 198 2.10 9.55 -12.11
CA ASN A 198 2.45 10.81 -12.76
C ASN A 198 3.57 11.55 -12.03
N ILE A 199 4.61 10.82 -11.58
CA ILE A 199 5.77 11.45 -10.95
C ILE A 199 6.54 12.26 -12.00
N LEU A 200 6.92 13.49 -11.66
CA LEU A 200 7.70 14.35 -12.56
C LEU A 200 9.12 14.49 -12.03
N ILE A 201 10.10 14.21 -12.88
CA ILE A 201 11.50 14.59 -12.63
C ILE A 201 11.83 15.81 -13.47
N ILE A 202 12.10 16.91 -12.80
CA ILE A 202 12.53 18.16 -13.41
C ILE A 202 14.06 18.17 -13.35
N ARG A 203 14.72 18.06 -14.50
CA ARG A 203 16.18 18.11 -14.59
C ARG A 203 16.68 19.53 -14.30
N ARG A 204 17.94 19.66 -13.89
CA ARG A 204 18.59 20.94 -13.52
C ARG A 204 18.47 22.05 -14.57
N ASN A 205 18.35 21.73 -15.86
CA ASN A 205 18.16 22.73 -16.92
C ASN A 205 16.74 23.33 -16.98
N GLY A 206 15.78 22.77 -16.21
CA GLY A 206 14.39 23.22 -16.13
C GLY A 206 13.56 22.96 -17.39
N THR A 207 14.18 22.52 -18.48
CA THR A 207 13.54 22.28 -19.78
C THR A 207 13.13 20.82 -19.98
N GLU A 208 13.83 19.89 -19.34
CA GLU A 208 13.50 18.47 -19.41
C GLU A 208 12.66 18.04 -18.21
N THR A 209 11.42 17.63 -18.49
CA THR A 209 10.54 16.97 -17.53
C THR A 209 10.36 15.52 -17.96
N LEU A 210 10.81 14.58 -17.13
CA LEU A 210 10.58 13.16 -17.34
C LEU A 210 9.36 12.72 -16.52
N SER A 211 8.36 12.15 -17.18
CA SER A 211 7.22 11.50 -16.52
C SER A 211 7.59 10.08 -16.15
N VAL A 212 7.25 9.67 -14.93
CA VAL A 212 7.59 8.36 -14.36
C VAL A 212 6.35 7.74 -13.73
N ASP A 213 5.98 6.55 -14.23
CA ASP A 213 4.93 5.71 -13.63
C ASP A 213 5.56 4.65 -12.72
N LEU A 214 5.87 5.07 -11.50
CA LEU A 214 6.51 4.19 -10.51
C LEU A 214 5.62 2.99 -10.13
N SER A 215 4.31 3.06 -10.38
CA SER A 215 3.40 1.95 -10.13
C SER A 215 3.73 0.73 -10.99
N ARG A 216 4.17 0.93 -12.24
CA ARG A 216 4.62 -0.14 -13.13
C ARG A 216 5.89 -0.81 -12.65
N TYR A 217 6.84 -0.03 -12.12
CA TYR A 217 8.04 -0.60 -11.50
C TYR A 217 7.67 -1.48 -10.29
N LEU A 218 6.82 -0.95 -9.38
CA LEU A 218 6.47 -1.64 -8.14
C LEU A 218 5.61 -2.89 -8.37
N LYS A 219 4.73 -2.89 -9.37
CA LYS A 219 3.82 -4.00 -9.66
C LYS A 219 4.38 -4.99 -10.68
N LEU A 220 4.98 -4.50 -11.76
CA LEU A 220 5.38 -5.31 -12.92
C LEU A 220 6.89 -5.52 -13.01
N GLY A 221 7.68 -4.88 -12.14
CA GLY A 221 9.15 -4.91 -12.22
C GLY A 221 9.70 -4.16 -13.44
N ASP A 222 8.95 -3.23 -14.03
CA ASP A 222 9.38 -2.43 -15.17
C ASP A 222 10.46 -1.41 -14.75
N ILE A 223 11.74 -1.81 -14.85
CA ILE A 223 12.91 -1.00 -14.43
C ILE A 223 12.99 0.34 -15.17
N SER A 224 12.42 0.44 -16.38
CA SER A 224 12.42 1.70 -17.15
C SER A 224 11.65 2.82 -16.43
N GLN A 225 10.71 2.46 -15.57
CA GLN A 225 9.87 3.38 -14.79
C GLN A 225 10.45 3.71 -13.41
N ASN A 226 11.74 3.45 -13.20
CA ASN A 226 12.45 3.82 -11.98
C ASN A 226 13.84 4.38 -12.35
N PRO A 227 13.92 5.50 -13.07
CA PRO A 227 15.19 6.01 -13.62
C PRO A 227 16.19 6.43 -12.53
N TYR A 228 17.47 6.48 -12.91
CA TYR A 228 18.53 7.05 -12.07
C TYR A 228 18.37 8.56 -11.90
N LEU A 229 18.78 9.05 -10.73
CA LEU A 229 18.83 10.46 -10.42
C LEU A 229 20.10 11.10 -11.01
N LEU A 230 19.98 12.37 -11.38
CA LEU A 230 21.07 13.24 -11.81
C LEU A 230 21.22 14.43 -10.86
N ASP A 231 22.38 15.07 -10.93
CA ASP A 231 22.72 16.25 -10.14
C ASP A 231 21.67 17.35 -10.25
N GLY A 232 21.10 17.75 -9.11
CA GLY A 232 20.12 18.84 -9.02
C GLY A 232 18.71 18.46 -9.48
N ASP A 233 18.40 17.18 -9.71
CA ASP A 233 17.04 16.75 -10.02
C ASP A 233 16.03 17.20 -8.95
N VAL A 234 14.85 17.64 -9.40
CA VAL A 234 13.68 17.83 -8.53
C VAL A 234 12.64 16.78 -8.89
N VAL A 235 12.43 15.83 -7.98
CA VAL A 235 11.37 14.83 -8.06
C VAL A 235 10.11 15.42 -7.41
N TYR A 236 9.10 15.70 -8.22
CA TYR A 236 7.81 16.16 -7.77
C TYR A 236 6.82 15.00 -7.82
N LEU A 237 6.30 14.62 -6.65
CA LEU A 237 5.24 13.62 -6.51
C LEU A 237 3.89 14.33 -6.34
N PRO A 238 3.04 14.39 -7.39
CA PRO A 238 1.79 15.12 -7.29
C PRO A 238 0.83 14.49 -6.28
N ARG A 239 -0.11 15.32 -5.83
CA ARG A 239 -1.31 14.83 -5.16
C ARG A 239 -2.25 14.28 -6.21
N LEU A 240 -2.88 13.16 -5.91
CA LEU A 240 -4.00 12.66 -6.69
C LEU A 240 -5.08 13.75 -6.74
N ASP A 241 -5.41 14.24 -7.93
CA ASP A 241 -6.49 15.21 -8.09
C ASP A 241 -7.83 14.47 -8.11
N PHE A 242 -8.65 14.68 -7.09
CA PHE A 242 -9.97 14.07 -7.00
C PHE A 242 -10.99 14.69 -7.95
N ARG A 243 -10.63 15.79 -8.64
CA ARG A 243 -11.40 16.32 -9.77
C ARG A 243 -11.19 15.49 -11.02
N ASP A 244 -10.09 14.75 -11.09
CA ASP A 244 -9.87 13.81 -12.18
C ASP A 244 -10.91 12.71 -12.11
N ASN A 245 -11.08 12.04 -13.24
CA ASN A 245 -11.97 10.92 -13.35
C ASN A 245 -11.42 9.79 -12.45
N ILE A 246 -11.83 9.72 -11.19
CA ILE A 246 -11.37 8.67 -10.27
C ILE A 246 -12.44 7.62 -10.03
N VAL A 247 -12.01 6.41 -9.73
CA VAL A 247 -12.87 5.32 -9.25
C VAL A 247 -12.24 4.68 -8.03
N VAL A 248 -13.08 4.18 -7.14
CA VAL A 248 -12.65 3.42 -5.97
C VAL A 248 -12.75 1.95 -6.33
N VAL A 249 -11.65 1.21 -6.23
CA VAL A 249 -11.66 -0.25 -6.40
C VAL A 249 -11.60 -0.90 -5.03
N VAL A 250 -12.49 -1.86 -4.81
CA VAL A 250 -12.55 -2.66 -3.59
C VAL A 250 -12.52 -4.13 -3.98
N GLY A 251 -11.50 -4.83 -3.54
CA GLY A 251 -11.29 -6.24 -3.81
C GLY A 251 -10.38 -6.86 -2.75
N GLN A 252 -10.34 -8.19 -2.70
CA GLN A 252 -9.57 -8.91 -1.69
C GLN A 252 -8.05 -8.64 -1.81
N GLU A 253 -7.54 -8.59 -3.03
CA GLU A 253 -6.11 -8.44 -3.32
C GLU A 253 -5.75 -7.03 -3.83
N ILE A 254 -6.75 -6.26 -4.27
CA ILE A 254 -6.57 -4.89 -4.76
C ILE A 254 -7.65 -3.98 -4.16
N THR A 255 -7.21 -2.94 -3.45
CA THR A 255 -8.09 -1.89 -2.95
C THR A 255 -7.37 -0.55 -3.03
N GLY A 256 -8.05 0.46 -3.54
CA GLY A 256 -7.45 1.79 -3.69
C GLY A 256 -8.29 2.74 -4.51
N ILE A 257 -7.76 3.95 -4.68
CA ILE A 257 -8.31 4.98 -5.56
C ILE A 257 -7.44 5.02 -6.80
N TYR A 258 -8.09 4.99 -7.96
CA TYR A 258 -7.42 4.95 -9.26
C TYR A 258 -8.03 6.01 -10.17
N THR A 259 -7.20 6.60 -11.02
CA THR A 259 -7.65 7.43 -12.13
C THR A 259 -8.18 6.53 -13.26
N ILE A 260 -9.18 7.01 -13.98
CA ILE A 260 -9.70 6.43 -15.22
C ILE A 260 -9.43 7.39 -16.37
N GLU A 261 -9.20 6.83 -17.55
CA GLU A 261 -9.06 7.63 -18.77
C GLU A 261 -10.43 8.07 -19.30
N GLU A 262 -10.43 9.05 -20.21
CA GLU A 262 -11.67 9.54 -20.80
C GLU A 262 -12.36 8.42 -21.59
N ASN A 263 -13.61 8.11 -21.23
CA ASN A 263 -14.40 7.01 -21.81
C ASN A 263 -13.80 5.60 -21.63
N GLU A 264 -12.99 5.38 -20.58
CA GLU A 264 -12.41 4.06 -20.31
C GLU A 264 -13.50 3.03 -19.91
N PRO A 265 -13.61 1.89 -20.62
CA PRO A 265 -14.54 0.84 -20.25
C PRO A 265 -14.01 0.02 -19.06
N LEU A 266 -14.90 -0.60 -18.29
CA LEU A 266 -14.57 -1.43 -17.12
C LEU A 266 -13.48 -2.47 -17.42
N ASN A 267 -13.56 -3.15 -18.57
CA ASN A 267 -12.57 -4.12 -19.00
C ASN A 267 -11.16 -3.51 -19.15
N GLY A 268 -11.07 -2.39 -19.86
CA GLY A 268 -9.80 -1.71 -20.14
C GLY A 268 -9.15 -1.23 -18.84
N PHE A 269 -9.97 -0.60 -17.99
CA PHE A 269 -9.57 -0.16 -16.67
C PHE A 269 -8.99 -1.28 -15.81
N LEU A 270 -9.74 -2.37 -15.61
CA LEU A 270 -9.30 -3.45 -14.74
C LEU A 270 -8.05 -4.18 -15.25
N LYS A 271 -7.86 -4.26 -16.58
CA LYS A 271 -6.61 -4.75 -17.17
C LYS A 271 -5.44 -3.81 -16.90
N ARG A 272 -5.64 -2.49 -17.07
CA ARG A 272 -4.58 -1.48 -16.89
C ARG A 272 -4.06 -1.45 -15.47
N ILE A 273 -4.95 -1.55 -14.48
CA ILE A 273 -4.54 -1.52 -13.06
C ILE A 273 -4.12 -2.90 -12.52
N ASP A 274 -4.17 -3.94 -13.37
CA ASP A 274 -3.90 -5.35 -13.06
C ASP A 274 -4.74 -5.87 -11.88
N ALA A 275 -6.06 -5.68 -11.97
CA ALA A 275 -7.01 -6.00 -10.91
C ALA A 275 -7.64 -7.40 -11.02
N LEU A 276 -7.22 -8.21 -11.99
CA LEU A 276 -7.84 -9.49 -12.31
C LEU A 276 -7.00 -10.65 -11.79
N PHE A 277 -7.30 -11.10 -10.58
CA PHE A 277 -6.62 -12.23 -9.95
C PHE A 277 -7.33 -13.55 -10.29
N HIS A 278 -6.62 -14.67 -10.19
CA HIS A 278 -7.20 -16.01 -10.42
C HIS A 278 -8.37 -16.33 -9.47
N THR A 279 -8.40 -15.64 -8.33
CA THR A 279 -9.42 -15.73 -7.29
C THR A 279 -10.59 -14.78 -7.53
N SER A 280 -10.53 -13.87 -8.51
CA SER A 280 -11.56 -12.85 -8.75
C SER A 280 -12.77 -13.40 -9.52
N ASP A 281 -13.99 -13.12 -9.05
CA ASP A 281 -15.23 -13.44 -9.77
C ASP A 281 -15.49 -12.36 -10.82
N ILE A 282 -14.91 -12.57 -11.99
CA ILE A 282 -14.99 -11.66 -13.13
C ILE A 282 -16.40 -11.60 -13.75
N SER A 283 -17.31 -12.51 -13.39
CA SER A 283 -18.69 -12.53 -13.91
C SER A 283 -19.65 -11.68 -13.09
N HIS A 284 -19.30 -11.34 -11.85
CA HIS A 284 -20.16 -10.61 -10.92
C HIS A 284 -19.50 -9.36 -10.35
N ILE A 285 -18.75 -8.62 -11.15
CA ILE A 285 -18.16 -7.34 -10.74
C ILE A 285 -19.30 -6.36 -10.47
N GLU A 286 -19.31 -5.73 -9.30
CA GLU A 286 -20.35 -4.78 -8.94
C GLU A 286 -19.82 -3.35 -9.12
N VAL A 287 -20.53 -2.53 -9.88
CA VAL A 287 -20.22 -1.11 -10.02
C VAL A 287 -21.31 -0.32 -9.31
N ALA A 288 -20.93 0.40 -8.26
CA ALA A 288 -21.83 1.24 -7.48
C ALA A 288 -21.69 2.71 -7.87
N ARG A 289 -22.82 3.33 -8.24
CA ARG A 289 -22.92 4.73 -8.66
C ARG A 289 -24.16 5.39 -8.05
N GLY A 290 -23.97 6.38 -7.18
CA GLY A 290 -25.09 7.16 -6.60
C GLY A 290 -26.16 6.31 -5.89
N GLY A 291 -25.77 5.17 -5.29
CA GLY A 291 -26.67 4.22 -4.63
C GLY A 291 -27.31 3.16 -5.54
N ARG A 292 -27.11 3.23 -6.86
CA ARG A 292 -27.37 2.11 -7.77
C ARG A 292 -26.17 1.17 -7.79
N VAL A 293 -26.42 -0.12 -7.83
CA VAL A 293 -25.38 -1.15 -8.00
C VAL A 293 -25.73 -1.95 -9.25
N ASP A 294 -24.85 -1.92 -10.25
CA ASP A 294 -24.96 -2.70 -11.46
C ASP A 294 -23.98 -3.88 -11.38
N THR A 295 -24.45 -5.11 -11.63
CA THR A 295 -23.58 -6.28 -11.78
C THR A 295 -23.18 -6.41 -13.24
N VAL A 296 -21.87 -6.39 -13.49
CA VAL A 296 -21.25 -6.39 -14.81
C VAL A 296 -20.38 -7.64 -14.94
N ASP A 297 -20.68 -8.43 -15.97
CA ASP A 297 -19.79 -9.50 -16.40
C ASP A 297 -18.64 -8.90 -17.21
N PHE A 298 -17.41 -9.16 -16.79
CA PHE A 298 -16.19 -8.64 -17.37
C PHE A 298 -16.04 -8.97 -18.86
N VAL A 299 -16.42 -10.18 -19.26
CA VAL A 299 -16.25 -10.69 -20.63
C VAL A 299 -17.40 -10.22 -21.51
N ASP A 300 -18.64 -10.37 -21.07
CA ASP A 300 -19.82 -10.11 -21.90
C ASP A 300 -20.13 -8.61 -22.01
N LYS A 301 -20.03 -7.88 -20.90
CA LYS A 301 -20.48 -6.48 -20.78
C LYS A 301 -19.35 -5.51 -20.46
N GLY A 302 -18.23 -5.98 -19.92
CA GLY A 302 -17.13 -5.14 -19.43
C GLY A 302 -16.54 -4.21 -20.50
N GLU A 303 -16.50 -4.63 -21.77
CA GLU A 303 -16.02 -3.78 -22.88
C GLU A 303 -16.97 -2.63 -23.24
N LYS A 304 -18.26 -2.77 -22.93
CA LYS A 304 -19.30 -1.80 -23.26
C LYS A 304 -19.76 -0.99 -22.06
N TYR A 305 -19.25 -1.29 -20.87
CA TYR A 305 -19.66 -0.64 -19.63
C TYR A 305 -18.72 0.54 -19.35
N PRO A 306 -19.15 1.79 -19.57
CA PRO A 306 -18.31 2.96 -19.30
C PRO A 306 -18.21 3.19 -17.79
N LEU A 307 -16.97 3.28 -17.30
CA LEU A 307 -16.72 3.78 -15.96
C LEU A 307 -16.89 5.29 -15.94
N LEU A 308 -17.51 5.80 -14.89
CA LEU A 308 -17.66 7.22 -14.65
C LEU A 308 -16.91 7.63 -13.38
N PRO A 309 -16.52 8.91 -13.29
CA PRO A 309 -15.94 9.45 -12.07
C PRO A 309 -16.86 9.23 -10.86
N GLY A 310 -16.27 8.77 -9.76
CA GLY A 310 -16.96 8.48 -8.52
C GLY A 310 -17.57 7.07 -8.43
N ASP A 311 -17.41 6.24 -9.45
CA ASP A 311 -17.81 4.83 -9.36
C ASP A 311 -17.00 4.09 -8.30
N THR A 312 -17.67 3.19 -7.59
CA THR A 312 -17.01 2.19 -6.75
C THR A 312 -17.13 0.83 -7.42
N VAL A 313 -16.00 0.27 -7.83
CA VAL A 313 -15.90 -1.05 -8.45
C VAL A 313 -15.55 -2.06 -7.38
N TYR A 314 -16.49 -2.93 -7.05
CA TYR A 314 -16.29 -4.06 -6.15
C TYR A 314 -16.00 -5.33 -6.97
N ILE A 315 -14.84 -5.94 -6.71
CA ILE A 315 -14.38 -7.17 -7.35
C ILE A 315 -14.52 -8.30 -6.32
N PRO A 316 -15.61 -9.06 -6.36
CA PRO A 316 -15.77 -10.20 -5.47
C PRO A 316 -14.73 -11.28 -5.80
N THR A 317 -14.45 -12.14 -4.82
CA THR A 317 -13.68 -13.36 -5.07
C THR A 317 -14.61 -14.54 -5.32
N ILE A 318 -14.17 -15.46 -6.17
CA ILE A 318 -14.81 -16.74 -6.41
C ILE A 318 -14.76 -17.49 -5.09
N SER A 319 -15.84 -17.43 -4.32
CA SER A 319 -15.96 -18.28 -3.15
C SER A 319 -16.28 -19.69 -3.62
N ASP A 320 -15.31 -20.59 -3.59
CA ASP A 320 -15.52 -22.03 -3.82
C ASP A 320 -16.25 -22.70 -2.64
N SER A 321 -17.16 -21.98 -1.99
CA SER A 321 -17.91 -22.43 -0.83
C SER A 321 -19.36 -21.96 -0.89
N VAL A 322 -20.22 -22.76 -0.28
CA VAL A 322 -21.61 -22.46 0.05
C VAL A 322 -21.68 -22.27 1.56
N TYR A 323 -22.37 -21.26 2.03
CA TYR A 323 -22.52 -21.01 3.46
C TYR A 323 -23.82 -21.63 3.94
N VAL A 324 -23.74 -22.55 4.89
CA VAL A 324 -24.92 -23.16 5.50
C VAL A 324 -25.10 -22.59 6.89
N VAL A 325 -26.23 -21.94 7.14
CA VAL A 325 -26.53 -21.21 8.38
C VAL A 325 -27.97 -21.44 8.83
N GLY A 326 -28.29 -21.05 10.07
CA GLY A 326 -29.60 -21.27 10.68
C GLY A 326 -29.61 -22.49 11.59
N PHE A 327 -30.69 -23.27 11.54
CA PHE A 327 -30.91 -24.40 12.45
C PHE A 327 -30.21 -25.69 11.97
N VAL A 328 -28.89 -25.63 11.80
CA VAL A 328 -28.00 -26.76 11.49
C VAL A 328 -27.04 -27.03 12.64
N THR A 329 -26.49 -28.24 12.71
CA THR A 329 -25.58 -28.65 13.79
C THR A 329 -24.27 -27.87 13.78
N SER A 330 -23.67 -27.67 12.60
CA SER A 330 -22.39 -26.99 12.42
C SER A 330 -22.50 -25.92 11.33
N PRO A 331 -23.02 -24.72 11.65
CA PRO A 331 -23.12 -23.63 10.67
C PRO A 331 -21.72 -23.18 10.23
N GLY A 332 -21.55 -22.92 8.94
CA GLY A 332 -20.24 -22.55 8.40
C GLY A 332 -20.15 -22.62 6.87
N ALA A 333 -18.93 -22.40 6.37
CA ALA A 333 -18.60 -22.55 4.96
C ALA A 333 -18.37 -24.02 4.61
N VAL A 334 -19.00 -24.48 3.53
CA VAL A 334 -18.87 -25.84 2.98
C VAL A 334 -18.32 -25.72 1.56
N PRO A 335 -17.30 -26.50 1.15
CA PRO A 335 -16.78 -26.47 -0.22
C PRO A 335 -17.88 -26.69 -1.27
N PHE A 336 -17.91 -25.85 -2.31
CA PHE A 336 -18.89 -25.95 -3.38
C PHE A 336 -18.57 -27.12 -4.31
N ASN A 337 -19.55 -27.99 -4.47
CA ASN A 337 -19.59 -29.05 -5.47
C ASN A 337 -20.82 -28.87 -6.38
N SER A 338 -20.60 -28.73 -7.69
CA SER A 338 -21.65 -28.40 -8.67
C SER A 338 -22.72 -29.48 -8.84
N GLY A 339 -22.45 -30.71 -8.39
CA GLY A 339 -23.42 -31.81 -8.40
C GLY A 339 -24.13 -32.05 -7.07
N GLU A 340 -23.78 -31.30 -6.03
CA GLU A 340 -24.29 -31.54 -4.68
C GLU A 340 -25.68 -30.94 -4.47
N SER A 341 -26.53 -31.71 -3.78
CA SER A 341 -27.91 -31.31 -3.45
C SER A 341 -27.93 -30.35 -2.26
N ILE A 342 -29.04 -29.62 -2.08
CA ILE A 342 -29.21 -28.73 -0.93
C ILE A 342 -29.16 -29.53 0.37
N GLU A 343 -29.78 -30.70 0.36
CA GLU A 343 -29.76 -31.66 1.45
C GLU A 343 -28.33 -32.15 1.73
N GLY A 344 -27.55 -32.40 0.69
CA GLY A 344 -26.14 -32.77 0.80
C GLY A 344 -25.29 -31.68 1.45
N TYR A 345 -25.47 -30.42 1.08
CA TYR A 345 -24.81 -29.29 1.76
C TYR A 345 -25.23 -29.17 3.23
N ILE A 346 -26.51 -29.38 3.54
CA ILE A 346 -26.99 -29.39 4.93
C ILE A 346 -26.37 -30.56 5.70
N ALA A 347 -26.21 -31.72 5.08
CA ALA A 347 -25.56 -32.89 5.68
C ALA A 347 -24.07 -32.64 5.95
N LEU A 348 -23.36 -32.01 5.01
CA LEU A 348 -21.96 -31.58 5.20
C LEU A 348 -21.81 -30.57 6.33
N ALA A 349 -22.85 -29.77 6.60
CA ALA A 349 -22.96 -28.88 7.76
C ALA A 349 -23.42 -29.60 9.05
N GLY A 350 -23.34 -30.93 9.10
CA GLY A 350 -23.72 -31.75 10.26
C GLY A 350 -25.21 -32.04 10.39
N GLY A 351 -26.02 -31.77 9.35
CA GLY A 351 -27.46 -32.00 9.33
C GLY A 351 -28.27 -30.89 10.03
N PRO A 352 -29.61 -30.98 10.00
CA PRO A 352 -30.46 -30.08 10.77
C PRO A 352 -30.26 -30.32 12.28
N SER A 353 -30.20 -29.24 13.04
CA SER A 353 -30.28 -29.30 14.51
C SER A 353 -31.64 -29.86 14.98
N GLU A 354 -31.80 -30.16 16.28
CA GLU A 354 -33.07 -30.65 16.84
C GLU A 354 -34.28 -29.74 16.52
N ASP A 355 -34.02 -28.43 16.45
CA ASP A 355 -34.99 -27.38 16.11
C ASP A 355 -35.09 -27.08 14.61
N GLY A 356 -34.29 -27.74 13.77
CA GLY A 356 -34.19 -27.50 12.34
C GLY A 356 -35.32 -28.12 11.52
N ASN A 357 -35.75 -27.41 10.48
CA ASN A 357 -36.75 -27.87 9.53
C ASN A 357 -36.27 -27.75 8.08
N ILE A 358 -35.95 -28.89 7.47
CA ILE A 358 -35.51 -28.99 6.07
C ILE A 358 -36.63 -28.58 5.09
N SER A 359 -37.90 -28.68 5.48
CA SER A 359 -39.02 -28.19 4.64
C SER A 359 -39.09 -26.66 4.58
N CYS A 360 -38.30 -25.96 5.39
CA CYS A 360 -38.27 -24.49 5.50
C CYS A 360 -36.86 -23.96 5.19
N VAL A 361 -36.29 -24.34 4.05
CA VAL A 361 -34.99 -23.82 3.60
C VAL A 361 -35.17 -22.64 2.65
N LYS A 362 -34.31 -21.63 2.80
CA LYS A 362 -34.21 -20.48 1.89
C LYS A 362 -32.78 -20.35 1.42
N VAL A 363 -32.59 -19.93 0.17
CA VAL A 363 -31.25 -19.61 -0.33
C VAL A 363 -31.16 -18.12 -0.55
N LYS A 364 -30.10 -17.49 -0.05
CA LYS A 364 -29.78 -16.09 -0.32
C LYS A 364 -28.62 -16.03 -1.31
N ARG A 365 -28.82 -15.32 -2.42
CA ARG A 365 -27.85 -15.13 -3.50
C ARG A 365 -27.80 -13.65 -3.86
N LEU A 366 -26.62 -13.03 -3.80
CA LEU A 366 -26.40 -11.61 -4.12
C LEU A 366 -27.45 -10.69 -3.47
N GLY A 367 -27.69 -10.89 -2.16
CA GLY A 367 -28.65 -10.10 -1.38
C GLY A 367 -30.14 -10.49 -1.54
N LYS A 368 -30.52 -11.25 -2.57
CA LYS A 368 -31.92 -11.68 -2.80
C LYS A 368 -32.20 -13.05 -2.18
N SER A 369 -33.41 -13.24 -1.65
CA SER A 369 -33.85 -14.51 -1.05
C SER A 369 -34.76 -15.29 -1.99
N TYR A 370 -34.46 -16.57 -2.16
CA TYR A 370 -35.17 -17.50 -3.04
C TYR A 370 -35.72 -18.66 -2.23
N SER A 371 -36.94 -19.10 -2.59
CA SER A 371 -37.53 -20.34 -2.09
C SER A 371 -36.97 -21.53 -2.88
N LEU A 372 -36.88 -22.71 -2.26
CA LEU A 372 -36.40 -23.96 -2.88
C LEU A 372 -37.03 -24.23 -4.26
N SER A 373 -38.32 -23.94 -4.42
CA SER A 373 -39.06 -24.17 -5.67
C SER A 373 -38.69 -23.26 -6.84
N LYS A 374 -37.90 -22.20 -6.61
CA LYS A 374 -37.54 -21.19 -7.62
C LYS A 374 -36.05 -21.25 -8.01
N ILE A 375 -35.33 -22.27 -7.56
CA ILE A 375 -33.88 -22.39 -7.74
C ILE A 375 -33.59 -23.63 -8.57
N ASP A 376 -32.99 -23.44 -9.74
CA ASP A 376 -32.61 -24.57 -10.60
C ASP A 376 -31.40 -25.33 -10.05
N ARG A 377 -30.45 -24.61 -9.43
CA ARG A 377 -29.16 -25.14 -8.94
C ARG A 377 -28.47 -24.19 -7.96
N ILE A 378 -27.75 -24.78 -7.01
CA ILE A 378 -26.88 -24.05 -6.08
C ILE A 378 -25.65 -23.55 -6.83
N ARG A 379 -25.22 -22.34 -6.48
CA ARG A 379 -24.05 -21.66 -7.05
C ARG A 379 -23.04 -21.40 -5.94
N ARG A 380 -21.79 -21.23 -6.37
CA ARG A 380 -20.69 -20.70 -5.54
C ARG A 380 -21.16 -19.42 -4.82
N GLY A 381 -20.90 -19.33 -3.51
CA GLY A 381 -21.27 -18.18 -2.68
C GLY A 381 -22.71 -18.12 -2.20
N ASP A 382 -23.56 -19.10 -2.53
CA ASP A 382 -24.92 -19.16 -2.00
C ASP A 382 -24.93 -19.32 -0.48
N VAL A 383 -25.90 -18.69 0.18
CA VAL A 383 -26.15 -18.87 1.61
C VAL A 383 -27.44 -19.68 1.78
N ILE A 384 -27.30 -20.93 2.21
CA ILE A 384 -28.40 -21.83 2.55
C ILE A 384 -28.80 -21.55 4.01
N ILE A 385 -30.04 -21.10 4.21
CA ILE A 385 -30.61 -20.77 5.51
C ILE A 385 -31.65 -21.83 5.86
N VAL A 386 -31.35 -22.67 6.86
CA VAL A 386 -32.28 -23.67 7.37
C VAL A 386 -33.19 -23.04 8.43
N GLY A 387 -34.49 -23.10 8.19
CA GLY A 387 -35.51 -22.52 9.07
C GLY A 387 -35.79 -23.35 10.31
N GLU A 388 -36.43 -22.70 11.28
CA GLU A 388 -36.90 -23.30 12.52
C GLU A 388 -38.14 -24.17 12.32
N ARG A 389 -38.27 -25.25 13.08
CA ARG A 389 -39.51 -26.03 13.17
C ARG A 389 -40.61 -25.21 13.86
N PHE A 390 -41.84 -25.31 13.36
CA PHE A 390 -42.97 -24.53 13.89
C PHE A 390 -43.28 -24.85 15.37
N SER A 391 -43.13 -26.11 15.77
CA SER A 391 -43.35 -26.54 17.16
C SER A 391 -42.30 -25.99 18.13
N SER A 392 -41.01 -25.97 17.76
CA SER A 392 -39.94 -25.41 18.61
C SER A 392 -40.11 -23.90 18.76
N ARG A 393 -40.57 -23.21 17.71
CA ARG A 393 -40.92 -21.79 17.76
C ARG A 393 -41.99 -21.51 18.82
N ILE A 394 -43.07 -22.29 18.86
CA ILE A 394 -44.15 -22.12 19.85
C ILE A 394 -43.66 -22.42 21.27
N VAL A 395 -42.94 -23.52 21.46
CA VAL A 395 -42.42 -23.91 22.78
C VAL A 395 -41.44 -22.87 23.32
N ARG A 396 -40.57 -22.30 22.48
CA ARG A 396 -39.64 -21.23 22.87
C ARG A 396 -40.34 -19.96 23.38
N TYR A 397 -41.52 -19.64 22.84
CA TYR A 397 -42.33 -18.49 23.33
C TYR A 397 -43.22 -18.85 24.52
N LEU A 398 -43.79 -20.05 24.57
CA LEU A 398 -44.66 -20.47 25.69
C LEU A 398 -43.90 -20.75 26.97
N THR A 399 -42.66 -21.25 26.90
CA THR A 399 -41.88 -21.64 28.10
C THR A 399 -41.59 -20.44 29.04
N PRO A 400 -41.11 -19.28 28.56
CA PRO A 400 -40.93 -18.10 29.41
C PRO A 400 -42.26 -17.60 29.97
N ILE A 401 -43.32 -17.63 29.16
CA ILE A 401 -44.67 -17.22 29.58
C ILE A 401 -45.17 -18.13 30.70
N ALA A 402 -44.99 -19.44 30.58
CA ALA A 402 -45.36 -20.41 31.60
C ALA A 402 -44.54 -20.24 32.89
N GLN A 403 -43.24 -19.92 32.79
CA GLN A 403 -42.39 -19.62 33.95
C GLN A 403 -42.85 -18.35 34.67
N VAL A 404 -43.16 -17.28 33.93
CA VAL A 404 -43.70 -16.04 34.49
C VAL A 404 -45.08 -16.29 35.11
N ALA A 405 -45.96 -17.01 34.41
CA ALA A 405 -47.27 -17.39 34.94
C ALA A 405 -47.15 -18.21 36.22
N SER A 406 -46.20 -19.15 36.27
CA SER A 406 -45.89 -19.95 37.48
C SER A 406 -45.41 -19.08 38.64
N LEU A 407 -44.51 -18.12 38.39
CA LEU A 407 -44.06 -17.15 39.40
C LEU A 407 -45.21 -16.29 39.91
N ILE A 408 -46.10 -15.83 39.03
CA ILE A 408 -47.31 -15.08 39.40
C ILE A 408 -48.22 -15.95 40.27
N LEU A 409 -48.49 -17.19 39.85
CA LEU A 409 -49.33 -18.13 40.61
C LEU A 409 -48.75 -18.44 42.00
N THR A 410 -47.42 -18.61 42.07
CA THR A 410 -46.69 -18.83 43.32
C THR A 410 -46.75 -17.61 44.23
N GLY A 411 -46.65 -16.41 43.65
CA GLY A 411 -46.80 -15.15 44.39
C GLY A 411 -48.19 -14.97 44.99
N PHE A 412 -49.24 -15.31 44.22
CA PHE A 412 -50.63 -15.35 44.72
C PHE A 412 -50.80 -16.39 45.84
N ALA A 413 -50.24 -17.60 45.67
CA ALA A 413 -50.34 -18.66 46.67
C ALA A 413 -49.58 -18.33 47.99
N ALA A 414 -48.48 -17.58 47.89
CA ALA A 414 -47.68 -17.15 49.02
C ALA A 414 -48.20 -15.85 49.69
N GLY A 415 -49.27 -15.23 49.18
CA GLY A 415 -49.84 -13.99 49.71
C GLY A 415 -48.95 -12.75 49.51
N VAL A 416 -48.03 -12.80 48.54
CA VAL A 416 -47.10 -11.71 48.21
C VAL A 416 -47.76 -10.67 47.28
N PHE A 417 -48.88 -11.03 46.65
CA PHE A 417 -49.70 -10.18 45.78
C PHE A 417 -51.15 -10.10 46.25
#